data_AF-A0A925UCU7-F1
#
_entry.id   AF-A0A925UCU7-F1
#
_cell.length_a   1.000
_cell.length_b   1.000
_cell.length_c   1.000
_cell.angle_alpha   90.00
_cell.angle_beta   90.00
_cell.angle_gamma   90.00
#
_symmetry.space_group_name_H-M   'P 1'
#
loop_
_entity.id
_entity.type
_entity.pdbx_description
1 polymer ?
#
loop_
_entity_poly.entity_id
_entity_poly.type
_entity_poly.pdbx_seq_one_letter_code
_entity_poly.pdbx_strand_id
1 'polypeptide(L)'
;MQITPEEKTKLSKKLQWVSVLSMTLLGIAFCVSVYIYYQIEPLVASRLRETIKTSTNGLYNISFSKLSINPFSGNVTIRDIVFKPNPAVYNKFKRDRINPGHLYEIKVKILKLKRVHPLKVYLKRDLIITSILIENPVIRVYYEKTSAKDLSKVDTRTAWQRLSKYLHLIKVEKVFFKDIDFKYIDKRLQKAEINSIQNLSITINDILIDSLSHLDKSRFYHTKDVLVEVLDNQFTSNDGMYTVKFDKLEMSTLNKYAMVTGLKVLPKYPEIEFSLKWNYKKARYLIGVSEARLNGIDYKLLTDTRHLYASSLNLQNASLDVFMNKLLPKPKGDLGENFPQLMIKNLRLVSLIDTIKIQNSQLSYSEYDPYTVKKGKISFIGLNGQLLNVTNDSLALQKNHWTRGRFMAYPYGKGRMDFQINFNLTSPVQEYNYSGKLHKMQAKYFNQITRPLALLDVSSGRADSATFSVKGDYRNALGNLTIVYQDLNIGILKLNKNKKLQRSTLLSLVANNLLLKEDNPSKGEALRNGKISYYRPDSVSFYSMIWKSLFTGIKENIGMTPEREKHLKTQFEKLKGDGPEKTKEERRIQREKRRKRRSNRN
;
A
#
# COMPACT_ATOMS: atom_id res chain seq x y z
N MET A 1 -72.76 -21.00 -52.20
CA MET A 1 -71.93 -20.71 -53.39
C MET A 1 -71.10 -21.95 -53.71
N GLN A 2 -71.53 -22.72 -54.71
CA GLN A 2 -70.78 -23.89 -55.21
C GLN A 2 -69.72 -23.37 -56.19
N ILE A 3 -68.46 -23.45 -55.77
CA ILE A 3 -67.29 -23.15 -56.61
C ILE A 3 -67.29 -24.16 -57.76
N THR A 4 -67.34 -23.70 -59.01
CA THR A 4 -67.38 -24.56 -60.20
C THR A 4 -66.07 -25.36 -60.35
N PRO A 5 -66.07 -26.51 -61.05
CA PRO A 5 -64.87 -27.32 -61.27
C PRO A 5 -63.71 -26.55 -61.91
N GLU A 6 -64.02 -25.53 -62.72
CA GLU A 6 -63.05 -24.61 -63.34
C GLU A 6 -62.41 -23.63 -62.34
N GLU A 7 -63.14 -23.19 -61.31
CA GLU A 7 -62.60 -22.31 -60.27
C GLU A 7 -61.67 -23.08 -59.31
N LYS A 8 -61.98 -24.35 -58.97
CA LYS A 8 -61.08 -25.22 -58.17
C LYS A 8 -59.76 -25.53 -58.86
N THR A 9 -59.77 -25.72 -60.18
CA THR A 9 -58.56 -25.97 -60.99
C THR A 9 -57.72 -24.70 -61.21
N LYS A 10 -58.34 -23.52 -61.33
CA LYS A 10 -57.62 -22.23 -61.31
C LYS A 10 -56.99 -21.93 -59.95
N LEU A 11 -57.67 -22.25 -58.84
CA LEU A 11 -57.15 -22.05 -57.49
C LEU A 11 -55.97 -23.00 -57.18
N SER A 12 -56.04 -24.27 -57.58
CA SER A 12 -54.94 -25.23 -57.40
C SER A 12 -53.70 -24.88 -58.23
N LYS A 13 -53.89 -24.40 -59.47
CA LYS A 13 -52.78 -23.89 -60.31
C LYS A 13 -52.14 -22.65 -59.69
N LYS A 14 -52.93 -21.69 -59.17
CA LYS A 14 -52.38 -20.53 -58.43
C LYS A 14 -51.59 -20.98 -57.19
N LEU A 15 -52.09 -21.95 -56.43
CA LEU A 15 -51.41 -22.48 -55.25
C LEU A 15 -50.09 -23.19 -55.62
N GLN A 16 -50.08 -23.93 -56.73
CA GLN A 16 -48.87 -24.55 -57.29
C GLN A 16 -47.85 -23.50 -57.71
N TRP A 17 -48.25 -22.44 -58.41
CA TRP A 17 -47.36 -21.33 -58.77
C TRP A 17 -46.80 -20.59 -57.55
N VAL A 18 -47.61 -20.35 -56.52
CA VAL A 18 -47.16 -19.76 -55.25
C VAL A 18 -46.19 -20.69 -54.51
N SER A 19 -46.42 -22.01 -54.55
CA SER A 19 -45.52 -23.00 -53.95
C SER A 19 -44.18 -23.10 -54.68
N VAL A 20 -44.19 -23.09 -56.01
CA VAL A 20 -43.00 -23.10 -56.85
C VAL A 20 -42.22 -21.80 -56.63
N LEU A 21 -42.89 -20.65 -56.64
CA LEU A 21 -42.26 -19.36 -56.37
C LEU A 21 -41.64 -19.33 -54.97
N SER A 22 -42.34 -19.81 -53.94
CA SER A 22 -41.81 -19.91 -52.57
C SER A 22 -40.61 -20.86 -52.46
N MET A 23 -40.66 -22.03 -53.09
CA MET A 23 -39.54 -22.98 -53.14
C MET A 23 -38.34 -22.39 -53.88
N THR A 24 -38.57 -21.64 -54.96
CA THR A 24 -37.52 -20.97 -55.72
C THR A 24 -36.89 -19.85 -54.88
N LEU A 25 -37.70 -19.07 -54.17
CA LEU A 25 -37.22 -18.01 -53.26
C LEU A 25 -36.44 -18.61 -52.08
N LEU A 26 -36.90 -19.74 -51.53
CA LEU A 26 -36.20 -20.50 -50.49
C LEU A 26 -34.87 -21.08 -51.01
N GLY A 27 -34.85 -21.61 -52.23
CA GLY A 27 -33.63 -22.09 -52.89
C GLY A 27 -32.61 -20.97 -53.14
N ILE A 28 -33.07 -19.82 -53.62
CA ILE A 28 -32.23 -18.63 -53.79
C ILE A 28 -31.72 -18.14 -52.43
N ALA A 29 -32.59 -18.04 -51.43
CA ALA A 29 -32.20 -17.64 -50.07
C ALA A 29 -31.20 -18.63 -49.46
N PHE A 30 -31.34 -19.94 -49.72
CA PHE A 30 -30.40 -20.97 -49.31
C PHE A 30 -29.05 -20.80 -50.00
N CYS A 31 -29.01 -20.66 -51.33
CA CYS A 31 -27.78 -20.43 -52.09
C CYS A 31 -27.07 -19.13 -51.66
N VAL A 32 -27.82 -18.04 -51.45
CA VAL A 32 -27.29 -16.76 -50.93
C VAL A 32 -26.74 -16.95 -49.52
N SER A 33 -27.44 -17.69 -48.66
CA SER A 33 -26.97 -17.98 -47.29
C SER A 33 -25.67 -18.79 -47.29
N VAL A 34 -25.56 -19.80 -48.16
CA VAL A 34 -24.34 -20.60 -48.35
C VAL A 34 -23.21 -19.73 -48.88
N TYR A 35 -23.47 -18.88 -49.87
CA TYR A 35 -22.47 -17.95 -50.41
C TYR A 35 -21.96 -16.97 -49.35
N ILE A 36 -22.85 -16.35 -48.57
CA ILE A 36 -22.49 -15.45 -47.46
C ILE A 36 -21.65 -16.22 -46.43
N TYR A 37 -22.04 -17.45 -46.08
CA TYR A 37 -21.31 -18.27 -45.12
C TYR A 37 -19.85 -18.52 -45.54
N TYR A 38 -19.58 -18.82 -46.81
CA TYR A 38 -18.21 -19.04 -47.29
C TYR A 38 -17.40 -17.76 -47.52
N GLN A 39 -18.04 -16.65 -47.91
CA GLN A 39 -17.33 -15.41 -48.27
C GLN A 39 -17.15 -14.42 -47.11
N ILE A 40 -17.93 -14.53 -46.04
CA ILE A 40 -17.89 -13.54 -44.95
C ILE A 40 -16.56 -13.55 -44.19
N GLU A 41 -15.98 -14.72 -43.94
CA GLU A 41 -14.70 -14.85 -43.24
C GLU A 41 -13.53 -14.19 -43.98
N PRO A 42 -13.24 -14.52 -45.26
CA PRO A 42 -12.14 -13.88 -46.00
C PRO A 42 -12.36 -12.37 -46.19
N LEU A 43 -13.62 -11.95 -46.43
CA LEU A 43 -13.96 -10.53 -46.59
C LEU A 43 -13.72 -9.73 -45.30
N VAL A 44 -14.19 -10.24 -44.15
CA VAL A 44 -13.98 -9.56 -42.87
C VAL A 44 -12.50 -9.58 -42.49
N ALA A 45 -11.79 -10.67 -42.78
CA ALA A 45 -10.36 -10.78 -42.50
C ALA A 45 -9.53 -9.76 -43.29
N SER A 46 -9.78 -9.60 -44.60
CA SER A 46 -9.08 -8.62 -45.43
C SER A 46 -9.40 -7.19 -44.99
N ARG A 47 -10.68 -6.89 -44.76
CA ARG A 47 -11.13 -5.55 -44.35
C ARG A 47 -10.60 -5.14 -42.98
N LEU A 48 -10.52 -6.07 -42.02
CA LEU A 48 -9.94 -5.81 -40.70
C LEU A 48 -8.45 -5.41 -40.81
N ARG A 49 -7.68 -6.15 -41.62
CA ARG A 49 -6.25 -5.87 -41.85
C ARG A 49 -6.06 -4.51 -42.52
N GLU A 50 -6.84 -4.24 -43.57
CA GLU A 50 -6.77 -2.98 -44.31
C GLU A 50 -7.16 -1.79 -43.44
N THR A 51 -8.23 -1.91 -42.65
CA THR A 51 -8.70 -0.84 -41.75
C THR A 51 -7.65 -0.48 -40.71
N ILE A 52 -6.97 -1.47 -40.11
CA ILE A 52 -5.89 -1.20 -39.14
C ILE A 52 -4.68 -0.56 -39.83
N LYS A 53 -4.30 -1.05 -41.01
CA LYS A 53 -3.17 -0.49 -41.76
C LYS A 53 -3.43 0.97 -42.18
N THR A 54 -4.63 1.27 -42.67
CA THR A 54 -5.01 2.63 -43.12
C THR A 54 -5.19 3.59 -41.95
N SER A 55 -5.96 3.20 -40.91
CA SER A 55 -6.20 4.06 -39.74
C SER A 55 -4.95 4.39 -38.92
N THR A 56 -3.91 3.57 -39.01
CA THR A 56 -2.63 3.79 -38.31
C THR A 56 -1.52 4.31 -39.23
N ASN A 57 -1.84 4.71 -40.47
CA ASN A 57 -0.87 5.13 -41.48
C ASN A 57 0.28 4.11 -41.67
N GLY A 58 -0.03 2.82 -41.57
CA GLY A 58 0.89 1.69 -41.69
C GLY A 58 1.78 1.44 -40.47
N LEU A 59 1.62 2.21 -39.38
CA LEU A 59 2.42 2.03 -38.16
C LEU A 59 2.16 0.68 -37.50
N TYR A 60 0.93 0.16 -37.56
CA TYR A 60 0.59 -1.11 -36.94
C TYR A 60 0.11 -2.14 -37.97
N ASN A 61 0.47 -3.39 -37.69
CA ASN A 61 -0.02 -4.55 -38.41
C ASN A 61 -0.77 -5.48 -37.45
N ILE A 62 -1.81 -6.12 -37.96
CA ILE A 62 -2.57 -7.17 -37.27
C ILE A 62 -2.46 -8.49 -38.05
N SER A 63 -2.27 -9.59 -37.34
CA SER A 63 -2.37 -10.95 -37.87
C SER A 63 -3.14 -11.84 -36.89
N PHE A 64 -3.72 -12.93 -37.39
CA PHE A 64 -4.46 -13.93 -36.60
C PHE A 64 -4.44 -15.27 -37.35
N SER A 65 -4.47 -16.39 -36.62
CA SER A 65 -4.39 -17.74 -37.20
C SER A 65 -5.73 -18.17 -37.82
N LYS A 66 -6.83 -17.86 -37.15
CA LYS A 66 -8.18 -18.22 -37.58
C LYS A 66 -9.19 -17.15 -37.20
N LEU A 67 -10.08 -16.82 -38.14
CA LEU A 67 -11.30 -16.06 -37.92
C LEU A 67 -12.46 -17.00 -38.23
N SER A 68 -13.41 -17.13 -37.31
CA SER A 68 -14.64 -17.89 -37.53
C SER A 68 -15.85 -17.02 -37.25
N ILE A 69 -16.79 -16.98 -38.19
CA ILE A 69 -18.01 -16.16 -38.09
C ILE A 69 -19.21 -17.06 -38.34
N ASN A 70 -20.11 -17.12 -37.37
CA ASN A 70 -21.42 -17.74 -37.56
C ASN A 70 -22.45 -16.61 -37.74
N PRO A 71 -22.90 -16.31 -38.98
CA PRO A 71 -23.77 -15.16 -39.27
C PRO A 71 -25.16 -15.30 -38.66
N PHE A 72 -25.65 -16.54 -38.46
CA PHE A 72 -26.98 -16.80 -37.89
C PHE A 72 -27.03 -16.58 -36.38
N SER A 73 -26.05 -17.12 -35.64
CA SER A 73 -25.96 -16.95 -34.19
C SER A 73 -25.28 -15.63 -33.78
N GLY A 74 -24.63 -14.94 -34.72
CA GLY A 74 -23.90 -13.72 -34.45
C GLY A 74 -22.60 -13.94 -33.66
N ASN A 75 -22.06 -15.15 -33.67
CA ASN A 75 -20.86 -15.49 -32.92
C ASN A 75 -19.61 -15.29 -33.78
N VAL A 76 -18.63 -14.57 -33.25
CA VAL A 76 -17.34 -14.33 -33.90
C VAL A 76 -16.23 -14.83 -32.98
N THR A 77 -15.30 -15.60 -33.52
CA THR A 77 -14.11 -16.06 -32.79
C THR A 77 -12.86 -15.77 -33.60
N ILE A 78 -11.89 -15.10 -32.99
CA ILE A 78 -10.57 -14.85 -33.57
C ILE A 78 -9.50 -15.50 -32.68
N ARG A 79 -8.57 -16.24 -33.27
CA ARG A 79 -7.49 -16.94 -32.55
C ARG A 79 -6.12 -16.37 -32.89
N ASP A 80 -5.24 -16.38 -31.90
CA ASP A 80 -3.82 -16.01 -31.99
C ASP A 80 -3.60 -14.64 -32.64
N ILE A 81 -4.33 -13.64 -32.15
CA ILE A 81 -4.20 -12.25 -32.62
C ILE A 81 -2.83 -11.73 -32.20
N VAL A 82 -2.13 -11.12 -33.15
CA VAL A 82 -0.89 -10.37 -32.92
C VAL A 82 -1.06 -8.99 -33.54
N PHE A 83 -1.03 -7.98 -32.69
CA PHE A 83 -1.02 -6.57 -33.06
C PHE A 83 0.33 -5.97 -32.63
N LYS A 84 1.13 -5.52 -33.58
CA LYS A 84 2.49 -5.03 -33.28
C LYS A 84 2.87 -3.86 -34.20
N PRO A 85 3.74 -2.95 -33.73
CA PRO A 85 4.23 -1.86 -34.55
C PRO A 85 5.15 -2.38 -35.66
N ASN A 86 5.18 -1.66 -36.78
CA ASN A 86 6.13 -1.85 -37.86
C ASN A 86 7.39 -0.98 -37.60
N PRO A 87 8.55 -1.58 -37.30
CA PRO A 87 9.76 -0.83 -36.96
C PRO A 87 10.23 0.14 -38.06
N ALA A 88 10.08 -0.24 -39.33
CA ALA A 88 10.50 0.59 -40.45
C ALA A 88 9.68 1.89 -40.56
N VAL A 89 8.35 1.77 -40.38
CA VAL A 89 7.43 2.92 -40.39
C VAL A 89 7.64 3.79 -39.15
N TYR A 90 7.83 3.18 -37.98
CA TYR A 90 8.11 3.93 -36.76
C TYR A 90 9.42 4.74 -36.85
N ASN A 91 10.47 4.14 -37.41
CA ASN A 91 11.74 4.85 -37.65
C ASN A 91 11.59 6.00 -38.66
N LYS A 92 10.70 5.85 -39.66
CA LYS A 92 10.32 6.96 -40.54
C LYS A 92 9.62 8.08 -39.75
N PHE A 93 8.61 7.77 -38.94
CA PHE A 93 7.92 8.76 -38.11
C PHE A 93 8.86 9.49 -37.14
N LYS A 94 9.90 8.81 -36.63
CA LYS A 94 10.95 9.45 -35.81
C LYS A 94 11.75 10.48 -36.59
N ARG A 95 12.19 10.14 -37.81
CA ARG A 95 12.89 11.09 -38.70
C ARG A 95 12.02 12.30 -39.02
N ASP A 96 10.75 12.04 -39.29
CA ASP A 96 9.76 13.06 -39.64
C ASP A 96 9.23 13.82 -38.41
N ARG A 97 9.70 13.50 -37.19
CA ARG A 97 9.31 14.10 -35.90
C ARG A 97 7.81 14.05 -35.59
N ILE A 98 7.12 13.00 -36.04
CA ILE A 98 5.69 12.74 -35.82
C ILE A 98 5.44 11.42 -35.05
N ASN A 99 6.46 10.83 -34.44
CA ASN A 99 6.35 9.53 -33.77
C ASN A 99 5.49 9.59 -32.50
N PRO A 100 4.63 8.59 -32.24
CA PRO A 100 3.96 8.47 -30.96
C PRO A 100 4.97 8.15 -29.86
N GLY A 101 4.72 8.69 -28.66
CA GLY A 101 5.53 8.38 -27.48
C GLY A 101 5.29 6.97 -26.95
N HIS A 102 4.11 6.39 -27.20
CA HIS A 102 3.75 5.05 -26.77
C HIS A 102 3.57 4.11 -27.96
N LEU A 103 4.21 2.94 -27.91
CA LEU A 103 4.00 1.83 -28.82
C LEU A 103 3.38 0.65 -28.09
N TYR A 104 2.43 -0.02 -28.76
CA TYR A 104 1.68 -1.13 -28.19
C TYR A 104 1.96 -2.43 -28.95
N GLU A 105 2.48 -3.44 -28.27
CA GLU A 105 2.50 -4.83 -28.76
C GLU A 105 1.45 -5.62 -27.97
N ILE A 106 0.44 -6.15 -28.66
CA ILE A 106 -0.67 -6.89 -28.05
C ILE A 106 -0.73 -8.26 -28.70
N LYS A 107 -0.71 -9.31 -27.89
CA LYS A 107 -1.01 -10.68 -28.31
C LYS A 107 -2.24 -11.16 -27.57
N VAL A 108 -3.18 -11.78 -28.26
CA VAL A 108 -4.40 -12.33 -27.65
C VAL A 108 -4.59 -13.74 -28.15
N LYS A 109 -4.71 -14.70 -27.23
CA LYS A 109 -4.92 -16.10 -27.61
C LYS A 109 -6.28 -16.28 -28.26
N ILE A 110 -7.34 -15.77 -27.63
CA ILE A 110 -8.70 -15.90 -28.13
C ILE A 110 -9.50 -14.61 -27.86
N LEU A 111 -10.17 -14.11 -28.90
CA LEU A 111 -11.24 -13.12 -28.83
C LEU A 111 -12.56 -13.78 -29.26
N LYS A 112 -13.58 -13.78 -28.41
CA LYS A 112 -14.93 -14.27 -28.72
C LYS A 112 -15.94 -13.13 -28.53
N LEU A 113 -16.76 -12.89 -29.55
CA LEU A 113 -17.95 -12.06 -29.49
C LEU A 113 -19.16 -12.99 -29.57
N LYS A 114 -20.09 -12.89 -28.61
CA LYS A 114 -21.33 -13.68 -28.63
C LYS A 114 -22.52 -12.80 -28.97
N ARG A 115 -23.38 -13.31 -29.85
CA ARG A 115 -24.65 -12.69 -30.27
C ARG A 115 -24.48 -11.23 -30.70
N VAL A 116 -23.55 -11.00 -31.62
CA VAL A 116 -23.55 -9.75 -32.40
C VAL A 116 -24.82 -9.78 -33.27
N HIS A 117 -25.53 -8.67 -33.40
CA HIS A 117 -26.74 -8.59 -34.24
C HIS A 117 -26.50 -7.79 -35.54
N PRO A 118 -25.81 -8.33 -36.57
CA PRO A 118 -25.50 -7.62 -37.81
C PRO A 118 -26.71 -6.97 -38.49
N LEU A 119 -27.85 -7.67 -38.53
CA LEU A 119 -29.10 -7.16 -39.09
C LEU A 119 -29.61 -5.89 -38.37
N LYS A 120 -29.46 -5.82 -37.04
CA LYS A 120 -29.82 -4.60 -36.27
C LYS A 120 -28.83 -3.46 -36.52
N VAL A 121 -27.55 -3.78 -36.70
CA VAL A 121 -26.54 -2.77 -37.08
C VAL A 121 -26.86 -2.19 -38.46
N TYR A 122 -27.20 -3.02 -39.44
CA TYR A 122 -27.52 -2.57 -40.79
C TYR A 122 -28.86 -1.80 -40.87
N LEU A 123 -29.93 -2.34 -40.27
CA LEU A 123 -31.27 -1.77 -40.39
C LEU A 123 -31.56 -0.62 -39.41
N LYS A 124 -31.02 -0.70 -38.19
CA LYS A 124 -31.33 0.25 -37.08
C LYS A 124 -30.13 1.06 -36.62
N ARG A 125 -28.91 0.71 -37.05
CA ARG A 125 -27.65 1.25 -36.53
C ARG A 125 -27.45 0.98 -35.04
N ASP A 126 -28.02 -0.14 -34.55
CA ASP A 126 -27.88 -0.57 -33.16
C ASP A 126 -26.86 -1.69 -33.06
N LEU A 127 -25.75 -1.43 -32.38
CA LEU A 127 -24.74 -2.44 -32.05
C LEU A 127 -25.02 -3.03 -30.67
N ILE A 128 -25.57 -4.25 -30.65
CA ILE A 128 -25.86 -4.98 -29.42
C ILE A 128 -25.01 -6.24 -29.40
N ILE A 129 -24.28 -6.45 -28.30
CA ILE A 129 -23.41 -7.61 -28.08
C ILE A 129 -23.69 -8.17 -26.67
N THR A 130 -23.99 -9.46 -26.56
CA THR A 130 -24.20 -10.10 -25.26
C THR A 130 -22.90 -10.21 -24.48
N SER A 131 -21.83 -10.72 -25.09
CA SER A 131 -20.55 -10.80 -24.38
C SER A 131 -19.34 -10.70 -25.28
N ILE A 132 -18.32 -10.01 -24.80
CA ILE A 132 -16.96 -9.99 -25.36
C ILE A 132 -16.06 -10.73 -24.38
N LEU A 133 -15.29 -11.70 -24.85
CA LEU A 133 -14.33 -12.45 -24.04
C LEU A 133 -12.96 -12.42 -24.71
N ILE A 134 -11.96 -11.96 -23.95
CA ILE A 134 -10.56 -11.81 -24.35
C ILE A 134 -9.74 -12.65 -23.37
N GLU A 135 -9.21 -13.77 -23.86
CA GLU A 135 -8.46 -14.76 -23.05
C GLU A 135 -6.95 -14.60 -23.27
N ASN A 136 -6.21 -14.58 -22.17
CA ASN A 136 -4.74 -14.50 -22.10
C ASN A 136 -4.12 -13.39 -22.96
N PRO A 137 -4.56 -12.12 -22.83
CA PRO A 137 -3.92 -11.03 -23.55
C PRO A 137 -2.56 -10.70 -22.90
N VAL A 138 -1.51 -10.62 -23.73
CA VAL A 138 -0.19 -10.12 -23.36
C VAL A 138 -0.03 -8.74 -23.96
N ILE A 139 0.06 -7.71 -23.12
CA ILE A 139 0.12 -6.30 -23.52
C ILE A 139 1.48 -5.75 -23.10
N ARG A 140 2.28 -5.33 -24.08
CA ARG A 140 3.54 -4.62 -23.85
C ARG A 140 3.42 -3.20 -24.36
N VAL A 141 3.64 -2.25 -23.47
CA VAL A 141 3.67 -0.82 -23.79
C VAL A 141 5.11 -0.35 -23.70
N TYR A 142 5.63 0.15 -24.81
CA TYR A 142 6.96 0.75 -24.87
C TYR A 142 6.81 2.25 -24.90
N TYR A 143 7.44 2.94 -23.95
CA TYR A 143 7.51 4.39 -23.94
C TYR A 143 8.88 4.87 -24.40
N GLU A 144 8.88 5.78 -25.37
CA GLU A 144 10.06 6.47 -25.88
C GLU A 144 9.76 7.97 -25.97
N LYS A 145 10.76 8.81 -25.69
CA LYS A 145 10.59 10.27 -25.73
C LYS A 145 10.18 10.70 -27.14
N THR A 146 9.07 11.44 -27.26
CA THR A 146 8.63 12.00 -28.55
C THR A 146 9.14 13.43 -28.73
N SER A 147 9.40 13.79 -29.99
CA SER A 147 9.73 15.15 -30.43
C SER A 147 8.54 15.84 -31.11
N ALA A 148 7.36 15.18 -31.14
CA ALA A 148 6.16 15.73 -31.76
C ALA A 148 5.62 16.92 -30.94
N LYS A 149 5.35 18.05 -31.61
CA LYS A 149 4.62 19.18 -31.00
C LYS A 149 3.18 18.74 -30.76
N ASP A 150 2.74 18.77 -29.52
CA ASP A 150 1.34 18.47 -29.17
C ASP A 150 0.46 19.65 -29.61
N LEU A 151 -0.12 19.52 -30.80
CA LEU A 151 -0.96 20.54 -31.45
C LEU A 151 -2.43 20.08 -31.55
N SER A 152 -2.80 19.05 -30.78
CA SER A 152 -4.15 18.50 -30.86
C SER A 152 -5.16 19.42 -30.14
N LYS A 153 -6.10 20.00 -30.89
CA LYS A 153 -7.26 20.72 -30.32
C LYS A 153 -8.04 19.77 -29.42
N VAL A 154 -8.42 20.24 -28.23
CA VAL A 154 -9.24 19.47 -27.29
C VAL A 154 -10.60 19.17 -27.92
N ASP A 155 -10.85 17.90 -28.24
CA ASP A 155 -12.13 17.44 -28.78
C ASP A 155 -13.17 17.29 -27.65
N THR A 156 -14.11 18.22 -27.58
CA THR A 156 -15.15 18.30 -26.56
C THR A 156 -16.36 17.40 -26.83
N ARG A 157 -16.40 16.68 -27.98
CA ARG A 157 -17.55 15.84 -28.33
C ARG A 157 -17.68 14.63 -27.41
N THR A 158 -18.94 14.28 -27.08
CA THR A 158 -19.27 13.09 -26.29
C THR A 158 -18.97 11.79 -27.04
N ALA A 159 -18.86 10.67 -26.31
CA ALA A 159 -18.67 9.35 -26.92
C ALA A 159 -19.77 9.03 -27.95
N TRP A 160 -21.03 9.36 -27.65
CA TRP A 160 -22.14 9.22 -28.59
C TRP A 160 -22.00 10.12 -29.81
N GLN A 161 -21.67 11.41 -29.65
CA GLN A 161 -21.50 12.34 -30.79
C GLN A 161 -20.45 11.84 -31.79
N ARG A 162 -19.37 11.22 -31.29
CA ARG A 162 -18.32 10.61 -32.13
C ARG A 162 -18.81 9.42 -32.94
N LEU A 163 -19.77 8.67 -32.41
CA LEU A 163 -20.24 7.41 -32.98
C LEU A 163 -21.58 7.53 -33.72
N SER A 164 -22.35 8.59 -33.45
CA SER A 164 -23.71 8.85 -33.95
C SER A 164 -23.85 8.80 -35.48
N LYS A 165 -22.78 9.13 -36.21
CA LYS A 165 -22.75 9.04 -37.69
C LYS A 165 -22.86 7.60 -38.20
N TYR A 166 -22.44 6.63 -37.38
CA TYR A 166 -22.36 5.21 -37.75
C TYR A 166 -23.36 4.37 -36.96
N LEU A 167 -23.53 4.66 -35.67
CA LEU A 167 -24.30 3.88 -34.71
C LEU A 167 -25.18 4.80 -33.85
N HIS A 168 -26.45 4.46 -33.71
CA HIS A 168 -27.38 5.16 -32.81
C HIS A 168 -27.23 4.69 -31.36
N LEU A 169 -27.01 3.38 -31.18
CA LEU A 169 -26.90 2.72 -29.89
C LEU A 169 -25.72 1.75 -29.90
N ILE A 170 -24.97 1.75 -28.80
CA ILE A 170 -24.00 0.70 -28.48
C ILE A 170 -24.36 0.13 -27.12
N LYS A 171 -24.65 -1.18 -27.08
CA LYS A 171 -24.90 -1.92 -25.85
C LYS A 171 -24.05 -3.18 -25.81
N VAL A 172 -23.26 -3.33 -24.74
CA VAL A 172 -22.49 -4.55 -24.48
C VAL A 172 -22.81 -5.02 -23.07
N GLU A 173 -23.47 -6.17 -22.92
CA GLU A 173 -23.92 -6.61 -21.60
C GLU A 173 -22.74 -7.01 -20.71
N LYS A 174 -21.70 -7.63 -21.28
CA LYS A 174 -20.51 -8.01 -20.52
C LYS A 174 -19.23 -8.04 -21.36
N VAL A 175 -18.14 -7.52 -20.82
CA VAL A 175 -16.79 -7.68 -21.38
C VAL A 175 -15.91 -8.36 -20.34
N PHE A 176 -15.24 -9.42 -20.73
CA PHE A 176 -14.31 -10.16 -19.88
C PHE A 176 -12.92 -10.13 -20.49
N PHE A 177 -11.97 -9.63 -19.73
CA PHE A 177 -10.56 -9.84 -19.95
C PHE A 177 -10.08 -10.83 -18.90
N LYS A 178 -9.56 -11.97 -19.32
CA LYS A 178 -9.13 -13.04 -18.43
C LYS A 178 -7.63 -13.26 -18.56
N ASP A 179 -6.94 -13.30 -17.43
CA ASP A 179 -5.52 -13.63 -17.32
C ASP A 179 -4.64 -12.70 -18.18
N ILE A 180 -4.80 -11.38 -18.01
CA ILE A 180 -3.99 -10.35 -18.65
C ILE A 180 -2.58 -10.36 -18.04
N ASP A 181 -1.57 -10.38 -18.91
CA ASP A 181 -0.17 -10.04 -18.58
C ASP A 181 0.15 -8.67 -19.17
N PHE A 182 0.33 -7.68 -18.29
CA PHE A 182 0.61 -6.31 -18.67
C PHE A 182 2.03 -5.92 -18.31
N LYS A 183 2.76 -5.34 -19.26
CA LYS A 183 4.13 -4.86 -19.05
C LYS A 183 4.32 -3.46 -19.64
N TYR A 184 4.67 -2.50 -18.80
CA TYR A 184 5.09 -1.16 -19.19
C TYR A 184 6.61 -1.05 -19.14
N ILE A 185 7.21 -0.60 -20.24
CA ILE A 185 8.66 -0.54 -20.44
C ILE A 185 9.02 0.91 -20.79
N ASP A 186 9.61 1.62 -19.84
CA ASP A 186 10.13 2.97 -20.05
C ASP A 186 11.58 2.90 -20.56
N LYS A 187 11.79 3.26 -21.83
CA LYS A 187 13.12 3.26 -22.47
C LYS A 187 13.83 4.61 -22.41
N ARG A 188 13.34 5.59 -21.63
CA ARG A 188 14.04 6.88 -21.46
C ARG A 188 15.33 6.75 -20.66
N LEU A 189 15.41 5.77 -19.77
CA LEU A 189 16.54 5.53 -18.87
C LEU A 189 17.53 4.54 -19.48
N GLN A 190 18.83 4.67 -19.16
CA GLN A 190 19.88 3.72 -19.61
C GLN A 190 19.57 2.26 -19.21
N LYS A 191 18.90 2.07 -18.06
CA LYS A 191 18.29 0.80 -17.66
C LYS A 191 16.78 0.97 -17.67
N ALA A 192 16.09 0.25 -18.55
CA ALA A 192 14.64 0.40 -18.69
C ALA A 192 13.92 0.09 -17.38
N GLU A 193 13.04 0.99 -16.95
CA GLU A 193 12.14 0.75 -15.83
C GLU A 193 11.00 -0.13 -16.33
N ILE A 194 10.79 -1.27 -15.66
CA ILE A 194 9.82 -2.27 -16.06
C ILE A 194 8.81 -2.42 -14.93
N ASN A 195 7.57 -2.06 -15.22
CA ASN A 195 6.43 -2.29 -14.34
C ASN A 195 5.55 -3.36 -14.97
N SER A 196 5.29 -4.44 -14.24
CA SER A 196 4.49 -5.56 -14.73
C SER A 196 3.40 -5.94 -13.75
N ILE A 197 2.24 -6.31 -14.29
CA ILE A 197 1.11 -6.89 -13.57
C ILE A 197 0.74 -8.17 -14.27
N GLN A 198 0.67 -9.27 -13.52
CA GLN A 198 0.30 -10.59 -14.02
C GLN A 198 -1.05 -11.00 -13.45
N ASN A 199 -1.69 -11.99 -14.06
CA ASN A 199 -2.96 -12.57 -13.60
C ASN A 199 -4.03 -11.51 -13.30
N LEU A 200 -4.10 -10.48 -14.14
CA LEU A 200 -5.11 -9.44 -14.06
C LEU A 200 -6.37 -9.90 -14.82
N SER A 201 -7.52 -9.86 -14.17
CA SER A 201 -8.82 -10.08 -14.80
C SER A 201 -9.69 -8.84 -14.65
N ILE A 202 -10.38 -8.45 -15.72
CA ILE A 202 -11.27 -7.29 -15.73
C ILE A 202 -12.62 -7.74 -16.27
N THR A 203 -13.68 -7.47 -15.52
CA THR A 203 -15.06 -7.66 -15.98
C THR A 203 -15.75 -6.31 -16.02
N ILE A 204 -16.24 -5.93 -17.20
CA ILE A 204 -17.03 -4.71 -17.39
C ILE A 204 -18.47 -5.14 -17.64
N ASN A 205 -19.40 -4.63 -16.83
CA ASN A 205 -20.81 -4.95 -16.92
C ASN A 205 -21.60 -3.79 -17.52
N ASP A 206 -22.44 -4.12 -18.50
CA ASP A 206 -23.43 -3.25 -19.14
C ASP A 206 -22.87 -1.90 -19.62
N ILE A 207 -22.12 -1.93 -20.72
CA ILE A 207 -21.71 -0.72 -21.45
C ILE A 207 -22.92 -0.21 -22.23
N LEU A 208 -23.26 1.08 -22.08
CA LEU A 208 -24.37 1.70 -22.80
C LEU A 208 -23.99 3.10 -23.31
N ILE A 209 -23.96 3.27 -24.62
CA ILE A 209 -23.73 4.56 -25.28
C ILE A 209 -24.90 4.87 -26.23
N ASP A 210 -25.68 5.87 -25.87
CA ASP A 210 -26.78 6.46 -26.65
C ASP A 210 -26.81 7.99 -26.46
N SER A 211 -27.83 8.65 -27.01
CA SER A 211 -27.98 10.10 -26.92
C SER A 211 -28.15 10.62 -25.49
N LEU A 212 -28.62 9.80 -24.55
CA LEU A 212 -28.88 10.16 -23.16
C LEU A 212 -27.74 9.74 -22.22
N SER A 213 -26.82 8.87 -22.64
CA SER A 213 -25.70 8.35 -21.83
C SER A 213 -24.80 9.42 -21.20
N HIS A 214 -24.77 10.65 -21.73
CA HIS A 214 -23.98 11.75 -21.17
C HIS A 214 -24.65 12.41 -19.95
N LEU A 215 -25.95 12.22 -19.77
CA LEU A 215 -26.73 12.74 -18.64
C LEU A 215 -26.78 11.74 -17.47
N ASP A 216 -26.53 10.45 -17.72
CA ASP A 216 -26.56 9.41 -16.71
C ASP A 216 -25.33 9.47 -15.78
N LYS A 217 -25.53 9.99 -14.57
CA LYS A 217 -24.51 10.06 -13.52
C LYS A 217 -24.35 8.77 -12.71
N SER A 218 -25.23 7.79 -12.90
CA SER A 218 -25.18 6.51 -12.17
C SER A 218 -24.12 5.55 -12.73
N ARG A 219 -23.71 5.77 -13.99
CA ARG A 219 -22.74 4.93 -14.69
C ARG A 219 -21.34 5.48 -14.61
N PHE A 220 -20.38 4.61 -14.29
CA PHE A 220 -18.96 4.94 -14.35
C PHE A 220 -18.44 4.75 -15.78
N TYR A 221 -18.10 5.84 -16.47
CA TYR A 221 -17.71 5.84 -17.88
C TYR A 221 -18.63 4.99 -18.78
N HIS A 222 -19.94 5.21 -18.68
CA HIS A 222 -20.98 4.50 -19.44
C HIS A 222 -21.17 3.01 -19.09
N THR A 223 -20.53 2.53 -18.02
CA THR A 223 -20.64 1.15 -17.52
C THR A 223 -21.40 1.10 -16.20
N LYS A 224 -22.10 0.00 -15.92
CA LYS A 224 -22.72 -0.21 -14.60
C LYS A 224 -21.73 -0.60 -13.53
N ASP A 225 -20.77 -1.45 -13.87
CA ASP A 225 -19.74 -1.92 -12.94
C ASP A 225 -18.48 -2.31 -13.69
N VAL A 226 -17.34 -2.01 -13.08
CA VAL A 226 -16.02 -2.49 -13.49
C VAL A 226 -15.43 -3.24 -12.32
N LEU A 227 -15.33 -4.55 -12.48
CA LEU A 227 -14.69 -5.46 -11.54
C LEU A 227 -13.26 -5.70 -12.00
N VAL A 228 -12.31 -5.52 -11.10
CA VAL A 228 -10.91 -5.82 -11.36
C VAL A 228 -10.42 -6.80 -10.29
N GLU A 229 -9.72 -7.83 -10.74
CA GLU A 229 -9.07 -8.82 -9.89
C GLU A 229 -7.63 -8.99 -10.33
N VAL A 230 -6.69 -9.00 -9.38
CA VAL A 230 -5.28 -9.26 -9.63
C VAL A 230 -4.81 -10.29 -8.61
N LEU A 231 -4.23 -11.39 -9.07
CA LEU A 231 -3.82 -12.52 -8.22
C LEU A 231 -2.30 -12.66 -8.16
N ASP A 232 -1.77 -12.98 -6.99
CA ASP A 232 -0.37 -13.42 -6.77
C ASP A 232 0.70 -12.52 -7.41
N ASN A 233 0.70 -11.23 -7.05
CA ASN A 233 1.66 -10.27 -7.59
C ASN A 233 2.73 -9.89 -6.57
N GLN A 234 3.94 -9.64 -7.08
CA GLN A 234 5.08 -9.19 -6.28
C GLN A 234 5.98 -8.22 -7.05
N PHE A 235 6.60 -7.30 -6.33
CA PHE A 235 7.57 -6.34 -6.88
C PHE A 235 8.66 -6.01 -5.87
N THR A 236 9.80 -5.56 -6.36
CA THR A 236 10.92 -5.10 -5.53
C THR A 236 10.84 -3.58 -5.36
N SER A 237 11.12 -3.07 -4.15
CA SER A 237 11.19 -1.63 -3.90
C SER A 237 12.29 -0.97 -4.74
N ASN A 238 12.17 0.33 -5.03
CA ASN A 238 13.13 1.05 -5.86
C ASN A 238 14.56 1.03 -5.31
N ASP A 239 14.72 0.97 -3.98
CA ASP A 239 16.03 0.84 -3.32
C ASP A 239 16.56 -0.60 -3.30
N GLY A 240 15.80 -1.57 -3.83
CA GLY A 240 16.17 -2.97 -3.91
C GLY A 240 16.04 -3.74 -2.60
N MET A 241 15.66 -3.08 -1.48
CA MET A 241 15.78 -3.63 -0.13
C MET A 241 14.56 -4.39 0.38
N TYR A 242 13.42 -4.26 -0.30
CA TYR A 242 12.16 -4.89 0.08
C TYR A 242 11.54 -5.64 -1.10
N THR A 243 10.85 -6.73 -0.78
CA THR A 243 9.89 -7.39 -1.64
C THR A 243 8.49 -7.05 -1.13
N VAL A 244 7.68 -6.43 -1.97
CA VAL A 244 6.26 -6.20 -1.70
C VAL A 244 5.46 -7.24 -2.47
N LYS A 245 4.53 -7.92 -1.80
CA LYS A 245 3.66 -8.91 -2.43
C LYS A 245 2.26 -8.88 -1.83
N PHE A 246 1.29 -9.36 -2.60
CA PHE A 246 -0.09 -9.57 -2.14
C PHE A 246 -0.68 -10.77 -2.86
N ASP A 247 -1.62 -11.44 -2.19
CA ASP A 247 -2.24 -12.67 -2.71
C ASP A 247 -3.39 -12.31 -3.66
N LYS A 248 -4.18 -11.28 -3.30
CA LYS A 248 -5.31 -10.82 -4.11
C LYS A 248 -5.54 -9.31 -4.00
N LEU A 249 -5.84 -8.65 -5.11
CA LEU A 249 -6.41 -7.31 -5.16
C LEU A 249 -7.73 -7.35 -5.91
N GLU A 250 -8.78 -6.77 -5.33
CA GLU A 250 -10.12 -6.68 -5.91
C GLU A 250 -10.65 -5.26 -5.88
N MET A 251 -11.44 -4.91 -6.89
CA MET A 251 -12.10 -3.60 -6.99
C MET A 251 -13.47 -3.73 -7.66
N SER A 252 -14.44 -2.93 -7.22
CA SER A 252 -15.74 -2.76 -7.87
C SER A 252 -16.16 -1.29 -7.86
N THR A 253 -16.48 -0.75 -9.04
CA THR A 253 -16.94 0.64 -9.17
C THR A 253 -18.40 0.81 -8.72
N LEU A 254 -19.23 -0.22 -8.90
CA LEU A 254 -20.62 -0.22 -8.42
C LEU A 254 -20.68 -0.28 -6.90
N ASN A 255 -19.95 -1.22 -6.29
CA ASN A 255 -19.91 -1.40 -4.83
C ASN A 255 -18.96 -0.42 -4.14
N LYS A 256 -18.24 0.42 -4.91
CA LYS A 256 -17.36 1.49 -4.44
C LYS A 256 -16.29 1.02 -3.45
N TYR A 257 -15.64 -0.10 -3.71
CA TYR A 257 -14.57 -0.60 -2.83
C TYR A 257 -13.34 -1.10 -3.60
N ALA A 258 -12.19 -1.03 -2.93
CA ALA A 258 -10.97 -1.71 -3.31
C ALA A 258 -10.43 -2.48 -2.10
N MET A 259 -9.96 -3.71 -2.32
CA MET A 259 -9.51 -4.60 -1.25
C MET A 259 -8.21 -5.28 -1.66
N VAL A 260 -7.26 -5.35 -0.71
CA VAL A 260 -6.03 -6.12 -0.87
C VAL A 260 -5.95 -7.15 0.24
N THR A 261 -5.71 -8.40 -0.14
CA THR A 261 -5.57 -9.55 0.76
C THR A 261 -4.12 -10.04 0.76
N GLY A 262 -3.61 -10.38 1.94
CA GLY A 262 -2.27 -10.98 2.08
C GLY A 262 -1.10 -10.03 1.79
N LEU A 263 -1.29 -8.72 1.93
CA LEU A 263 -0.25 -7.73 1.69
C LEU A 263 0.94 -7.93 2.64
N LYS A 264 2.14 -8.07 2.09
CA LYS A 264 3.39 -8.23 2.84
C LYS A 264 4.47 -7.33 2.26
N VAL A 265 5.15 -6.59 3.13
CA VAL A 265 6.38 -5.85 2.82
C VAL A 265 7.51 -6.52 3.58
N LEU A 266 8.31 -7.30 2.83
CA LEU A 266 9.34 -8.16 3.38
C LEU A 266 10.72 -7.57 3.08
N PRO A 267 11.50 -7.20 4.10
CA PRO A 267 12.90 -6.83 3.92
C PRO A 267 13.70 -8.03 3.42
N LYS A 268 14.55 -7.83 2.42
CA LYS A 268 15.35 -8.91 1.82
C LYS A 268 16.43 -9.49 2.74
N TYR A 269 16.81 -8.74 3.78
CA TYR A 269 17.87 -9.10 4.70
C TYR A 269 17.37 -9.16 6.16
N PRO A 270 17.99 -10.00 7.01
CA PRO A 270 17.80 -9.96 8.46
C PRO A 270 18.16 -8.60 9.08
N GLU A 271 17.72 -8.34 10.30
CA GLU A 271 17.83 -7.04 11.00
C GLU A 271 19.22 -6.37 10.91
N ILE A 272 20.28 -7.09 11.27
CA ILE A 272 21.66 -6.56 11.31
C ILE A 272 22.21 -6.38 9.88
N GLU A 273 22.09 -7.41 9.04
CA GLU A 273 22.59 -7.35 7.66
C GLU A 273 21.90 -6.24 6.85
N PHE A 274 20.57 -6.10 6.99
CA PHE A 274 19.81 -5.00 6.38
C PHE A 274 20.40 -3.64 6.75
N SER A 275 20.70 -3.46 8.03
CA SER A 275 21.22 -2.20 8.54
C SER A 275 22.60 -1.91 7.93
N LEU A 276 23.47 -2.92 7.85
CA LEU A 276 24.81 -2.79 7.30
C LEU A 276 24.86 -2.50 5.79
N LYS A 277 23.76 -2.64 5.04
CA LYS A 277 23.66 -2.14 3.65
C LYS A 277 23.62 -0.61 3.58
N TRP A 278 23.39 0.06 4.71
CA TRP A 278 23.36 1.52 4.82
C TRP A 278 24.57 2.01 5.62
N ASN A 279 25.16 3.13 5.18
CA ASN A 279 26.26 3.78 5.90
C ASN A 279 25.76 4.67 7.06
N TYR A 280 24.46 4.61 7.40
CA TYR A 280 23.82 5.43 8.42
C TYR A 280 22.58 4.73 9.00
N LYS A 281 22.09 5.20 10.16
CA LYS A 281 20.88 4.67 10.80
C LYS A 281 19.66 4.79 9.87
N LYS A 282 19.11 3.64 9.46
CA LYS A 282 17.85 3.56 8.73
C LYS A 282 16.94 2.52 9.40
N ALA A 283 15.67 2.87 9.56
CA ALA A 283 14.68 1.94 10.08
C ALA A 283 14.42 0.81 9.06
N ARG A 284 14.34 -0.42 9.55
CA ARG A 284 13.88 -1.60 8.82
C ARG A 284 12.42 -1.84 9.16
N TYR A 285 11.60 -2.06 8.14
CA TYR A 285 10.17 -2.32 8.31
C TYR A 285 9.85 -3.76 7.90
N LEU A 286 9.02 -4.45 8.68
CA LEU A 286 8.37 -5.69 8.26
C LEU A 286 6.87 -5.48 8.45
N ILE A 287 6.14 -5.52 7.34
CA ILE A 287 4.70 -5.21 7.33
C ILE A 287 3.95 -6.44 6.81
N GLY A 288 2.86 -6.77 7.49
CA GLY A 288 1.89 -7.75 7.05
C GLY A 288 0.49 -7.20 7.27
N VAL A 289 -0.42 -7.39 6.33
CA VAL A 289 -1.84 -7.06 6.48
C VAL A 289 -2.63 -8.19 5.84
N SER A 290 -3.51 -8.83 6.62
CA SER A 290 -4.30 -9.93 6.08
C SER A 290 -5.38 -9.41 5.12
N GLU A 291 -6.06 -8.33 5.51
CA GLU A 291 -7.02 -7.64 4.65
C GLU A 291 -6.94 -6.13 4.88
N ALA A 292 -6.81 -5.38 3.78
CA ALA A 292 -6.96 -3.94 3.75
C ALA A 292 -8.09 -3.58 2.77
N ARG A 293 -9.21 -3.06 3.28
CA ARG A 293 -10.38 -2.73 2.47
C ARG A 293 -10.72 -1.25 2.56
N LEU A 294 -10.66 -0.56 1.42
CA LEU A 294 -11.08 0.82 1.24
C LEU A 294 -12.53 0.85 0.71
N ASN A 295 -13.43 1.55 1.41
CA ASN A 295 -14.87 1.56 1.12
C ASN A 295 -15.38 2.96 0.77
N GLY A 296 -16.45 3.01 -0.03
CA GLY A 296 -17.09 4.26 -0.42
C GLY A 296 -16.18 5.14 -1.27
N ILE A 297 -15.39 4.52 -2.16
CA ILE A 297 -14.45 5.22 -3.04
C ILE A 297 -15.23 6.04 -4.07
N ASP A 298 -14.88 7.32 -4.20
CA ASP A 298 -15.31 8.12 -5.36
C ASP A 298 -14.38 7.85 -6.55
N TYR A 299 -14.72 6.82 -7.32
CA TYR A 299 -13.93 6.44 -8.49
C TYR A 299 -13.89 7.52 -9.57
N LYS A 300 -14.96 8.32 -9.71
CA LYS A 300 -15.01 9.39 -10.70
C LYS A 300 -14.01 10.49 -10.34
N LEU A 301 -14.00 10.91 -9.08
CA LEU A 301 -13.04 11.90 -8.61
C LEU A 301 -11.60 11.39 -8.72
N LEU A 302 -11.37 10.11 -8.41
CA LEU A 302 -10.07 9.45 -8.53
C LEU A 302 -9.55 9.44 -9.98
N THR A 303 -10.41 9.16 -10.97
CA THR A 303 -9.99 9.10 -12.37
C THR A 303 -9.93 10.47 -13.04
N ASP A 304 -10.90 11.34 -12.79
CA ASP A 304 -11.02 12.64 -13.47
C ASP A 304 -10.01 13.65 -12.92
N THR A 305 -9.79 13.65 -11.59
CA THR A 305 -9.01 14.71 -10.91
C THR A 305 -7.90 14.18 -10.02
N ARG A 306 -7.70 12.86 -9.94
CA ARG A 306 -6.66 12.23 -9.10
C ARG A 306 -6.83 12.50 -7.60
N HIS A 307 -8.05 12.65 -7.11
CA HIS A 307 -8.32 12.70 -5.66
C HIS A 307 -8.92 11.38 -5.17
N LEU A 308 -8.32 10.79 -4.14
CA LEU A 308 -8.79 9.57 -3.50
C LEU A 308 -9.67 9.89 -2.30
N TYR A 309 -10.99 9.94 -2.51
CA TYR A 309 -11.95 10.13 -1.45
C TYR A 309 -12.61 8.80 -1.09
N ALA A 310 -12.63 8.47 0.20
CA ALA A 310 -13.21 7.23 0.70
C ALA A 310 -13.82 7.41 2.10
N SER A 311 -14.90 6.66 2.36
CA SER A 311 -15.56 6.65 3.66
C SER A 311 -14.73 5.95 4.74
N SER A 312 -14.05 4.86 4.39
CA SER A 312 -13.24 4.14 5.38
C SER A 312 -12.15 3.26 4.78
N LEU A 313 -11.09 3.06 5.55
CA LEU A 313 -10.07 2.04 5.34
C LEU A 313 -10.09 1.07 6.53
N ASN A 314 -10.46 -0.18 6.30
CA ASN A 314 -10.45 -1.23 7.32
C ASN A 314 -9.16 -2.05 7.18
N LEU A 315 -8.39 -2.15 8.26
CA LEU A 315 -7.18 -2.96 8.37
C LEU A 315 -7.42 -4.09 9.36
N GLN A 316 -7.41 -5.33 8.86
CA GLN A 316 -7.57 -6.52 9.69
C GLN A 316 -6.26 -7.29 9.80
N ASN A 317 -5.95 -7.70 11.04
CA ASN A 317 -4.77 -8.51 11.35
C ASN A 317 -3.49 -7.89 10.78
N ALA A 318 -3.34 -6.56 10.92
CA ALA A 318 -2.16 -5.87 10.48
C ALA A 318 -1.01 -6.07 11.49
N SER A 319 0.21 -6.22 10.99
CA SER A 319 1.42 -6.32 11.78
C SER A 319 2.47 -5.36 11.25
N LEU A 320 2.99 -4.52 12.13
CA LEU A 320 4.10 -3.63 11.84
C LEU A 320 5.25 -3.90 12.83
N ASP A 321 6.37 -4.40 12.33
CA ASP A 321 7.62 -4.51 13.09
C ASP A 321 8.64 -3.50 12.55
N VAL A 322 9.12 -2.64 13.44
CA VAL A 322 10.11 -1.60 13.14
C VAL A 322 11.38 -1.89 13.94
N PHE A 323 12.49 -2.03 13.23
CA PHE A 323 13.80 -2.27 13.82
C PHE A 323 14.77 -1.12 13.50
N MET A 324 15.50 -0.66 14.51
CA MET A 324 16.53 0.37 14.38
C MET A 324 17.86 -0.11 14.94
N ASN A 325 18.88 -0.20 14.10
CA ASN A 325 20.24 -0.45 14.57
C ASN A 325 20.94 0.86 14.95
N LYS A 326 21.24 1.07 16.23
CA LYS A 326 21.89 2.30 16.71
C LYS A 326 23.43 2.25 16.68
N LEU A 327 24.04 1.15 16.24
CA LEU A 327 25.50 1.07 16.00
C LEU A 327 25.97 2.01 14.89
N LEU A 328 25.13 2.23 13.88
CA LEU A 328 25.48 3.03 12.71
C LEU A 328 25.53 4.53 13.06
N PRO A 329 26.27 5.35 12.31
CA PRO A 329 26.31 6.80 12.54
C PRO A 329 24.95 7.45 12.25
N LYS A 330 24.79 8.68 12.74
CA LYS A 330 23.57 9.47 12.51
C LYS A 330 23.31 9.64 11.00
N PRO A 331 22.04 9.68 10.57
CA PRO A 331 21.70 10.01 9.19
C PRO A 331 22.18 11.41 8.82
N LYS A 332 22.35 11.65 7.52
CA LYS A 332 22.71 12.99 6.99
C LYS A 332 21.59 14.03 7.14
N GLY A 333 20.40 13.62 7.55
CA GLY A 333 19.23 14.47 7.75
C GLY A 333 18.45 14.09 9.01
N ASP A 334 17.31 14.76 9.21
CA ASP A 334 16.49 14.60 10.40
C ASP A 334 15.55 13.37 10.29
N LEU A 335 15.58 12.48 11.28
CA LEU A 335 14.66 11.34 11.36
C LEU A 335 13.23 11.72 11.73
N GLY A 336 12.93 13.02 11.94
CA GLY A 336 11.59 13.56 12.14
C GLY A 336 10.69 13.51 10.90
N GLU A 337 11.23 13.21 9.71
CA GLU A 337 10.41 13.06 8.49
C GLU A 337 9.35 11.93 8.58
N ASN A 338 9.47 11.02 9.55
CA ASN A 338 8.50 9.94 9.79
C ASN A 338 7.35 10.30 10.75
N PHE A 339 7.17 11.57 11.08
CA PHE A 339 6.00 12.01 11.83
C PHE A 339 4.73 11.69 11.02
N PRO A 340 3.70 11.04 11.60
CA PRO A 340 2.52 10.61 10.85
C PRO A 340 1.85 11.72 10.05
N GLN A 341 1.73 12.93 10.60
CA GLN A 341 1.18 14.10 9.91
C GLN A 341 2.02 14.56 8.72
N LEU A 342 3.36 14.43 8.78
CA LEU A 342 4.23 14.72 7.64
C LEU A 342 4.11 13.65 6.56
N MET A 343 4.00 12.38 6.97
CA MET A 343 3.77 11.27 6.04
C MET A 343 2.45 11.44 5.28
N ILE A 344 1.38 11.84 5.97
CA ILE A 344 0.07 12.15 5.36
C ILE A 344 0.22 13.35 4.41
N LYS A 345 0.81 14.46 4.87
CA LYS A 345 1.02 15.67 4.06
C LYS A 345 1.82 15.40 2.77
N ASN A 346 2.82 14.52 2.84
CA ASN A 346 3.71 14.21 1.72
C ASN A 346 3.18 13.11 0.77
N LEU A 347 1.96 12.61 0.96
CA LEU A 347 1.34 11.71 -0.01
C LEU A 347 1.22 12.42 -1.38
N ARG A 348 1.67 11.74 -2.44
CA ARG A 348 1.59 12.28 -3.82
C ARG A 348 0.16 12.38 -4.34
N LEU A 349 -0.73 11.53 -3.82
CA LEU A 349 -2.15 11.50 -4.19
C LEU A 349 -2.91 12.34 -3.18
N VAL A 350 -3.71 13.31 -3.66
CA VAL A 350 -4.61 14.06 -2.79
C VAL A 350 -5.67 13.08 -2.29
N SER A 351 -5.79 12.92 -0.98
CA SER A 351 -6.52 11.84 -0.35
C SER A 351 -7.32 12.38 0.83
N LEU A 352 -8.55 11.90 0.97
CA LEU A 352 -9.40 12.10 2.13
C LEU A 352 -10.04 10.77 2.51
N ILE A 353 -9.65 10.24 3.66
CA ILE A 353 -10.24 9.05 4.26
C ILE A 353 -10.88 9.47 5.57
N ASP A 354 -12.21 9.33 5.66
CA ASP A 354 -12.95 9.75 6.86
C ASP A 354 -12.56 8.91 8.08
N THR A 355 -12.59 7.58 7.97
CA THR A 355 -12.23 6.69 9.09
C THR A 355 -11.26 5.56 8.68
N ILE A 356 -10.10 5.47 9.33
CA ILE A 356 -9.28 4.24 9.30
C ILE A 356 -9.61 3.39 10.52
N LYS A 357 -10.06 2.15 10.32
CA LYS A 357 -10.34 1.17 11.39
C LYS A 357 -9.23 0.14 11.43
N ILE A 358 -8.73 -0.16 12.63
CA ILE A 358 -7.68 -1.14 12.87
C ILE A 358 -8.26 -2.21 13.79
N GLN A 359 -8.15 -3.48 13.37
CA GLN A 359 -8.71 -4.62 14.10
C GLN A 359 -7.68 -5.72 14.26
N ASN A 360 -7.63 -6.30 15.47
CA ASN A 360 -6.78 -7.43 15.85
C ASN A 360 -5.33 -7.32 15.34
N SER A 361 -4.74 -6.16 15.48
CA SER A 361 -3.44 -5.85 14.88
C SER A 361 -2.30 -5.88 15.92
N GLN A 362 -1.06 -5.80 15.45
CA GLN A 362 0.12 -5.75 16.32
C GLN A 362 1.14 -4.74 15.83
N LEU A 363 1.80 -4.10 16.78
CA LEU A 363 2.85 -3.12 16.53
C LEU A 363 4.05 -3.47 17.40
N SER A 364 5.24 -3.54 16.82
CA SER A 364 6.49 -3.62 17.56
C SER A 364 7.51 -2.60 17.09
N TYR A 365 8.21 -2.04 18.06
CA TYR A 365 9.38 -1.19 17.85
C TYR A 365 10.56 -1.77 18.62
N SER A 366 11.71 -1.85 17.97
CA SER A 366 12.92 -2.37 18.59
C SER A 366 14.16 -1.58 18.21
N GLU A 367 15.09 -1.49 19.16
CA GLU A 367 16.35 -0.79 19.03
C GLU A 367 17.49 -1.71 19.42
N TYR A 368 18.56 -1.72 18.61
CA TYR A 368 19.81 -2.38 18.96
C TYR A 368 20.79 -1.38 19.55
N ASP A 369 21.10 -1.52 20.83
CA ASP A 369 21.88 -0.53 21.58
C ASP A 369 23.41 -0.72 21.37
N PRO A 370 24.16 0.36 21.08
CA PRO A 370 25.59 0.26 20.82
C PRO A 370 26.43 -0.05 22.06
N TYR A 371 25.95 0.29 23.26
CA TYR A 371 26.68 0.04 24.50
C TYR A 371 26.47 -1.40 24.97
N THR A 372 25.21 -1.83 25.08
CA THR A 372 24.88 -3.16 25.60
C THR A 372 24.98 -4.26 24.56
N VAL A 373 24.97 -3.91 23.26
CA VAL A 373 24.97 -4.87 22.14
C VAL A 373 23.76 -5.82 22.27
N LYS A 374 22.63 -5.28 22.74
CA LYS A 374 21.37 -6.01 22.91
C LYS A 374 20.21 -5.26 22.28
N LYS A 375 19.19 -6.04 21.91
CA LYS A 375 17.93 -5.53 21.36
C LYS A 375 16.94 -5.24 22.50
N GLY A 376 16.50 -3.99 22.61
CA GLY A 376 15.33 -3.61 23.38
C GLY A 376 14.09 -3.59 22.51
N LYS A 377 12.95 -4.07 23.01
CA LYS A 377 11.69 -4.16 22.25
C LYS A 377 10.51 -3.69 23.08
N ILE A 378 9.62 -2.93 22.44
CA ILE A 378 8.25 -2.67 22.90
C ILE A 378 7.27 -3.23 21.87
N SER A 379 6.22 -3.90 22.33
CA SER A 379 5.19 -4.47 21.47
C SER A 379 3.79 -4.26 22.03
N PHE A 380 2.85 -3.97 21.16
CA PHE A 380 1.43 -3.84 21.43
C PHE A 380 0.71 -4.94 20.64
N ILE A 381 0.03 -5.84 21.35
CA ILE A 381 -0.68 -6.99 20.78
C ILE A 381 -2.19 -6.72 20.89
N GLY A 382 -2.98 -7.18 19.92
CA GLY A 382 -4.43 -6.99 19.92
C GLY A 382 -4.83 -5.52 19.81
N LEU A 383 -4.08 -4.74 19.02
CA LEU A 383 -4.37 -3.34 18.72
C LEU A 383 -5.69 -3.26 17.95
N ASN A 384 -6.64 -2.55 18.55
CA ASN A 384 -7.94 -2.23 17.97
C ASN A 384 -8.18 -0.72 18.11
N GLY A 385 -8.82 -0.09 17.13
CA GLY A 385 -9.14 1.33 17.22
C GLY A 385 -9.44 1.98 15.90
N GLN A 386 -9.44 3.31 15.89
CA GLN A 386 -9.69 4.08 14.69
C GLN A 386 -8.96 5.42 14.66
N LEU A 387 -8.70 5.91 13.45
CA LEU A 387 -8.27 7.27 13.15
C LEU A 387 -9.36 7.95 12.33
N LEU A 388 -9.76 9.14 12.73
CA LEU A 388 -10.71 9.99 12.02
C LEU A 388 -9.98 11.09 11.27
N ASN A 389 -10.51 11.48 10.10
CA ASN A 389 -10.04 12.58 9.27
C ASN A 389 -8.55 12.46 8.90
N VAL A 390 -8.24 11.52 8.00
CA VAL A 390 -6.90 11.34 7.44
C VAL A 390 -6.87 11.95 6.04
N THR A 391 -6.25 13.12 5.91
CA THR A 391 -6.30 13.89 4.67
C THR A 391 -5.05 14.74 4.42
N ASN A 392 -4.70 14.92 3.15
CA ASN A 392 -3.79 15.97 2.68
C ASN A 392 -4.48 16.94 1.69
N ASP A 393 -5.80 16.87 1.59
CA ASP A 393 -6.61 17.78 0.77
C ASP A 393 -6.73 19.16 1.43
N SER A 394 -6.33 20.21 0.72
CA SER A 394 -6.27 21.57 1.26
C SER A 394 -7.66 22.14 1.62
N LEU A 395 -8.72 21.77 0.89
CA LEU A 395 -10.08 22.24 1.16
C LEU A 395 -10.69 21.50 2.35
N ALA A 396 -10.43 20.20 2.50
CA ALA A 396 -10.84 19.42 3.66
C ALA A 396 -10.15 19.92 4.93
N LEU A 397 -8.87 20.27 4.84
CA LEU A 397 -8.08 20.79 5.96
C LEU A 397 -8.59 22.13 6.51
N GLN A 398 -9.23 22.96 5.68
CA GLN A 398 -9.89 24.19 6.14
C GLN A 398 -11.09 23.91 7.06
N LYS A 399 -11.79 22.78 6.85
CA LYS A 399 -12.96 22.38 7.66
C LYS A 399 -12.54 21.68 8.95
N ASN A 400 -11.56 20.78 8.86
CA ASN A 400 -11.03 20.06 10.02
C ASN A 400 -9.56 19.70 9.78
N HIS A 401 -8.65 20.35 10.50
CA HIS A 401 -7.22 20.10 10.41
C HIS A 401 -6.71 19.01 11.37
N TRP A 402 -7.57 18.40 12.19
CA TRP A 402 -7.16 17.37 13.15
C TRP A 402 -7.43 15.96 12.64
N THR A 403 -6.40 15.13 12.58
CA THR A 403 -6.57 13.67 12.65
C THR A 403 -6.74 13.28 14.11
N ARG A 404 -7.74 12.44 14.44
CA ARG A 404 -8.00 11.99 15.81
C ARG A 404 -8.02 10.47 15.93
N GLY A 405 -7.13 9.92 16.75
CA GLY A 405 -6.95 8.49 16.96
C GLY A 405 -7.40 8.04 18.34
N ARG A 406 -8.10 6.91 18.42
CA ARG A 406 -8.47 6.22 19.66
C ARG A 406 -8.24 4.73 19.53
N PHE A 407 -7.54 4.14 20.48
CA PHE A 407 -7.03 2.79 20.40
C PHE A 407 -7.08 2.06 21.75
N MET A 408 -7.12 0.73 21.68
CA MET A 408 -6.91 -0.19 22.78
C MET A 408 -5.91 -1.25 22.32
N ALA A 409 -4.95 -1.60 23.18
CA ALA A 409 -4.01 -2.69 22.92
C ALA A 409 -3.50 -3.30 24.23
N TYR A 410 -2.70 -4.35 24.12
CA TYR A 410 -2.06 -5.02 25.24
C TYR A 410 -0.53 -4.94 25.11
N PRO A 411 0.16 -4.02 25.84
CA PRO A 411 1.61 -4.02 25.89
C PRO A 411 2.14 -5.38 26.34
N TYR A 412 3.01 -5.96 25.52
CA TYR A 412 3.56 -7.31 25.67
C TYR A 412 2.49 -8.42 25.83
N GLY A 413 1.22 -8.14 25.53
CA GLY A 413 0.10 -9.06 25.76
C GLY A 413 -0.31 -9.23 27.23
N LYS A 414 0.08 -8.32 28.14
CA LYS A 414 -0.01 -8.56 29.61
C LYS A 414 -0.81 -7.55 30.43
N GLY A 415 -1.28 -6.45 29.86
CA GLY A 415 -2.16 -5.49 30.53
C GLY A 415 -2.91 -4.66 29.49
N ARG A 416 -4.17 -4.28 29.76
CA ARG A 416 -4.94 -3.44 28.82
C ARG A 416 -4.40 -2.02 28.85
N MET A 417 -4.30 -1.39 27.68
CA MET A 417 -3.97 0.01 27.52
C MET A 417 -4.95 0.67 26.56
N ASP A 418 -5.64 1.71 27.01
CA ASP A 418 -6.48 2.55 26.19
C ASP A 418 -5.73 3.87 25.95
N PHE A 419 -5.62 4.33 24.70
CA PHE A 419 -4.87 5.53 24.37
C PHE A 419 -5.44 6.28 23.17
N GLN A 420 -5.18 7.57 23.14
CA GLN A 420 -5.55 8.46 22.06
C GLN A 420 -4.33 9.24 21.58
N ILE A 421 -4.34 9.58 20.29
CA ILE A 421 -3.29 10.36 19.66
C ILE A 421 -3.92 11.23 18.58
N ASN A 422 -3.61 12.52 18.61
CA ASN A 422 -4.19 13.50 17.71
C ASN A 422 -3.07 14.29 17.04
N PHE A 423 -3.25 14.59 15.75
CA PHE A 423 -2.27 15.32 14.95
C PHE A 423 -2.93 16.54 14.31
N ASN A 424 -2.28 17.69 14.42
CA ASN A 424 -2.66 18.89 13.69
C ASN A 424 -1.95 18.87 12.32
N LEU A 425 -2.70 18.60 11.26
CA LEU A 425 -2.21 18.40 9.90
C LEU A 425 -1.73 19.69 9.23
N THR A 426 -2.17 20.86 9.71
CA THR A 426 -1.78 22.17 9.19
C THR A 426 -0.74 22.88 10.08
N SER A 427 -0.35 22.28 11.21
CA SER A 427 0.55 22.94 12.15
C SER A 427 1.96 23.15 11.56
N PRO A 428 2.49 24.40 11.57
CA PRO A 428 3.84 24.68 11.11
C PRO A 428 4.92 24.09 12.02
N VAL A 429 4.60 23.82 13.29
CA VAL A 429 5.48 23.17 14.27
C VAL A 429 5.18 21.67 14.43
N GLN A 430 4.29 21.13 13.60
CA GLN A 430 3.87 19.72 13.63
C GLN A 430 3.27 19.33 14.99
N GLU A 431 2.42 20.18 15.54
CA GLU A 431 1.70 19.94 16.80
C GLU A 431 0.97 18.59 16.81
N TYR A 432 1.11 17.87 17.91
CA TYR A 432 0.38 16.65 18.22
C TYR A 432 0.16 16.53 19.73
N ASN A 433 -0.76 15.66 20.13
CA ASN A 433 -0.92 15.29 21.53
C ASN A 433 -1.29 13.82 21.64
N TYR A 434 -0.96 13.22 22.77
CA TYR A 434 -1.33 11.85 23.06
C TYR A 434 -1.55 11.66 24.56
N SER A 435 -2.49 10.80 24.91
CA SER A 435 -2.80 10.46 26.28
C SER A 435 -3.32 9.03 26.37
N GLY A 436 -3.32 8.46 27.57
CA GLY A 436 -3.79 7.11 27.74
C GLY A 436 -3.74 6.61 29.17
N LYS A 437 -4.30 5.42 29.36
CA LYS A 437 -4.37 4.69 30.62
C LYS A 437 -3.93 3.25 30.39
N LEU A 438 -2.84 2.87 31.06
CA LEU A 438 -2.49 1.47 31.29
C LEU A 438 -3.26 1.01 32.54
N HIS A 439 -3.96 -0.11 32.44
CA HIS A 439 -4.60 -0.77 33.58
C HIS A 439 -3.59 -1.66 34.32
N LYS A 440 -4.07 -2.49 35.25
CA LYS A 440 -3.22 -3.36 36.08
C LYS A 440 -2.22 -4.17 35.24
N MET A 441 -0.94 -4.11 35.59
CA MET A 441 0.14 -4.83 34.90
C MET A 441 1.35 -5.06 35.82
N GLN A 442 1.99 -6.24 35.71
CA GLN A 442 3.25 -6.49 36.40
C GLN A 442 4.39 -5.72 35.73
N ALA A 443 5.17 -4.97 36.51
CA ALA A 443 6.22 -4.09 35.99
C ALA A 443 7.38 -4.86 35.34
N LYS A 444 7.62 -6.12 35.74
CA LYS A 444 8.68 -6.99 35.21
C LYS A 444 8.64 -7.18 33.68
N TYR A 445 7.48 -7.05 33.05
CA TYR A 445 7.36 -7.20 31.60
C TYR A 445 8.11 -6.11 30.82
N PHE A 446 8.32 -4.93 31.43
CA PHE A 446 9.12 -3.86 30.82
C PHE A 446 10.62 -4.19 30.73
N ASN A 447 11.09 -5.26 31.36
CA ASN A 447 12.48 -5.73 31.23
C ASN A 447 12.91 -6.02 29.78
N GLN A 448 11.96 -6.23 28.86
CA GLN A 448 12.24 -6.37 27.42
C GLN A 448 12.82 -5.09 26.80
N ILE A 449 12.56 -3.92 27.38
CA ILE A 449 13.08 -2.63 26.91
C ILE A 449 14.02 -1.98 27.93
N THR A 450 13.74 -2.09 29.23
CA THR A 450 14.52 -1.41 30.27
C THR A 450 15.89 -2.04 30.48
N ARG A 451 16.02 -3.37 30.43
CA ARG A 451 17.34 -4.02 30.61
C ARG A 451 18.30 -3.68 29.47
N PRO A 452 17.90 -3.80 28.18
CA PRO A 452 18.82 -3.53 27.07
C PRO A 452 19.12 -2.03 26.87
N LEU A 453 18.15 -1.15 27.09
CA LEU A 453 18.27 0.27 26.71
C LEU A 453 18.49 1.23 27.89
N ALA A 454 18.00 0.89 29.08
CA ALA A 454 18.11 1.73 30.27
C ALA A 454 19.05 1.16 31.34
N LEU A 455 19.54 -0.08 31.16
CA LEU A 455 20.32 -0.82 32.18
C LEU A 455 19.57 -0.95 33.51
N LEU A 456 18.25 -1.08 33.47
CA LEU A 456 17.40 -1.26 34.64
C LEU A 456 16.72 -2.64 34.62
N ASP A 457 16.76 -3.33 35.74
CA ASP A 457 16.16 -4.66 35.94
C ASP A 457 15.05 -4.60 36.99
N VAL A 458 13.80 -4.65 36.54
CA VAL A 458 12.64 -4.68 37.42
C VAL A 458 12.49 -6.09 37.98
N SER A 459 12.81 -6.27 39.25
CA SER A 459 12.75 -7.57 39.95
C SER A 459 11.32 -7.90 40.39
N SER A 460 10.61 -6.91 40.93
CA SER A 460 9.21 -6.99 41.38
C SER A 460 8.51 -5.65 41.17
N GLY A 461 7.19 -5.66 41.30
CA GLY A 461 6.36 -4.46 41.24
C GLY A 461 5.09 -4.69 40.44
N ARG A 462 3.98 -4.14 40.95
CA ARG A 462 2.68 -4.14 40.30
C ARG A 462 2.24 -2.70 40.06
N ALA A 463 2.04 -2.33 38.80
CA ALA A 463 1.35 -1.10 38.46
C ALA A 463 -0.15 -1.39 38.50
N ASP A 464 -0.90 -0.66 39.32
CA ASP A 464 -2.36 -0.72 39.34
C ASP A 464 -2.99 0.13 38.25
N SER A 465 -2.36 1.26 37.94
CA SER A 465 -2.67 2.06 36.76
C SER A 465 -1.51 2.96 36.38
N ALA A 466 -1.42 3.35 35.11
CA ALA A 466 -0.60 4.48 34.68
C ALA A 466 -1.38 5.37 33.75
N THR A 467 -1.52 6.66 34.08
CA THR A 467 -2.16 7.66 33.22
C THR A 467 -1.13 8.67 32.74
N PHE A 468 -1.18 9.03 31.47
CA PHE A 468 -0.29 10.04 30.90
C PHE A 468 -1.06 10.97 29.96
N SER A 469 -0.58 12.20 29.86
CA SER A 469 -1.06 13.20 28.90
C SER A 469 0.10 14.06 28.46
N VAL A 470 0.33 14.14 27.15
CA VAL A 470 1.47 14.80 26.55
C VAL A 470 1.02 15.67 25.38
N LYS A 471 1.53 16.89 25.35
CA LYS A 471 1.50 17.79 24.19
C LYS A 471 2.89 17.83 23.60
N GLY A 472 2.99 17.83 22.28
CA GLY A 472 4.27 17.87 21.61
C GLY A 472 4.22 18.57 20.27
N ASP A 473 5.42 18.86 19.79
CA ASP A 473 5.72 19.46 18.50
C ASP A 473 6.92 18.74 17.87
N TYR A 474 7.44 19.25 16.76
CA TYR A 474 8.57 18.66 16.05
C TYR A 474 9.83 18.44 16.91
N ARG A 475 10.02 19.23 17.97
CA ARG A 475 11.19 19.24 18.86
C ARG A 475 10.88 18.85 20.30
N ASN A 476 9.68 19.09 20.81
CA ASN A 476 9.38 18.97 22.23
C ASN A 476 8.26 17.97 22.49
N ALA A 477 8.33 17.31 23.64
CA ALA A 477 7.23 16.56 24.24
C ALA A 477 7.17 16.89 25.72
N LEU A 478 6.07 17.51 26.15
CA LEU A 478 5.83 18.00 27.50
C LEU A 478 4.52 17.44 28.04
N GLY A 479 4.48 17.06 29.30
CA GLY A 479 3.27 16.48 29.88
C GLY A 479 3.46 16.00 31.30
N ASN A 480 2.53 15.16 31.74
CA ASN A 480 2.57 14.53 33.05
C ASN A 480 2.23 13.05 32.93
N LEU A 481 2.80 12.25 33.83
CA LEU A 481 2.53 10.83 33.97
C LEU A 481 2.42 10.45 35.44
N THR A 482 1.40 9.66 35.76
CA THR A 482 1.11 9.19 37.10
C THR A 482 0.99 7.69 37.07
N ILE A 483 1.83 6.98 37.82
CA ILE A 483 1.72 5.53 37.99
C ILE A 483 1.31 5.26 39.44
N VAL A 484 0.22 4.56 39.63
CA VAL A 484 -0.12 3.95 40.93
C VAL A 484 0.52 2.57 40.95
N TYR A 485 1.43 2.31 41.88
CA TYR A 485 2.15 1.04 41.94
C TYR A 485 2.50 0.64 43.38
N GLN A 486 2.79 -0.65 43.53
CA GLN A 486 3.20 -1.28 44.79
C GLN A 486 4.38 -2.23 44.58
N ASP A 487 5.18 -2.41 45.63
CA ASP A 487 6.27 -3.40 45.74
C ASP A 487 7.34 -3.30 44.61
N LEU A 488 7.62 -2.08 44.14
CA LEU A 488 8.56 -1.84 43.05
C LEU A 488 10.01 -2.04 43.52
N ASN A 489 10.71 -3.00 42.91
CA ASN A 489 12.14 -3.23 43.14
C ASN A 489 12.89 -3.20 41.82
N ILE A 490 13.88 -2.29 41.71
CA ILE A 490 14.66 -2.10 40.50
C ILE A 490 16.16 -2.28 40.80
N GLY A 491 16.81 -3.16 40.04
CA GLY A 491 18.26 -3.27 40.02
C GLY A 491 18.89 -2.41 38.92
N ILE A 492 20.07 -1.86 39.20
CA ILE A 492 20.92 -1.25 38.17
C ILE A 492 21.82 -2.32 37.58
N LEU A 493 21.84 -2.44 36.25
CA LEU A 493 22.68 -3.37 35.50
C LEU A 493 23.99 -2.71 35.06
N LYS A 494 25.03 -3.52 34.96
CA LYS A 494 26.31 -3.17 34.30
C LYS A 494 26.75 -4.30 33.38
N LEU A 495 27.59 -3.98 32.40
CA LEU A 495 28.30 -5.00 31.64
C LEU A 495 29.44 -5.57 32.47
N ASN A 496 29.57 -6.89 32.45
CA ASN A 496 30.73 -7.58 33.02
C ASN A 496 31.88 -7.69 32.00
N LYS A 497 33.01 -8.29 32.41
CA LYS A 497 34.20 -8.48 31.54
C LYS A 497 33.87 -9.23 30.24
N ASN A 498 32.83 -10.07 30.25
CA ASN A 498 32.35 -10.85 29.09
C ASN A 498 31.20 -10.17 28.34
N LYS A 499 30.98 -8.86 28.52
CA LYS A 499 29.87 -8.09 27.91
C LYS A 499 28.47 -8.66 28.21
N LYS A 500 28.30 -9.45 29.28
CA LYS A 500 26.99 -9.88 29.77
C LYS A 500 26.45 -8.85 30.77
N LEU A 501 25.15 -8.56 30.68
CA LEU A 501 24.45 -7.73 31.67
C LEU A 501 24.35 -8.48 32.99
N GLN A 502 24.85 -7.88 34.06
CA GLN A 502 24.74 -8.39 35.43
C GLN A 502 24.29 -7.27 36.37
N ARG A 503 23.60 -7.63 37.45
CA ARG A 503 23.20 -6.66 38.48
C ARG A 503 24.44 -6.09 39.16
N SER A 504 24.46 -4.77 39.33
CA SER A 504 25.50 -4.08 40.06
C SER A 504 25.11 -4.01 41.53
N THR A 505 25.76 -4.79 42.39
CA THR A 505 25.42 -4.89 43.82
C THR A 505 25.53 -3.53 44.52
N LEU A 506 26.62 -2.80 44.32
CA LEU A 506 26.84 -1.47 44.92
C LEU A 506 25.85 -0.41 44.42
N LEU A 507 25.57 -0.37 43.11
CA LEU A 507 24.66 0.63 42.54
C LEU A 507 23.19 0.33 42.83
N SER A 508 22.84 -0.96 42.95
CA SER A 508 21.47 -1.37 43.30
C SER A 508 21.15 -1.03 44.76
N LEU A 509 22.13 -1.12 45.67
CA LEU A 509 21.95 -0.69 47.07
C LEU A 509 21.72 0.82 47.17
N VAL A 510 22.46 1.64 46.42
CA VAL A 510 22.26 3.11 46.39
C VAL A 510 20.93 3.48 45.71
N ALA A 511 20.53 2.81 44.64
CA ALA A 511 19.26 3.09 43.96
C ALA A 511 18.04 2.78 44.85
N ASN A 512 18.07 1.64 45.55
CA ASN A 512 16.97 1.19 46.38
C ASN A 512 16.90 1.90 47.74
N ASN A 513 18.03 2.27 48.35
CA ASN A 513 18.02 2.93 49.68
C ASN A 513 17.94 4.46 49.64
N LEU A 514 18.32 5.13 48.53
CA LEU A 514 18.40 6.60 48.48
C LEU A 514 17.44 7.29 47.51
N LEU A 515 16.88 6.60 46.50
CA LEU A 515 16.32 7.30 45.33
C LEU A 515 14.99 6.78 44.80
N LEU A 516 14.74 5.48 44.88
CA LEU A 516 13.52 4.86 44.36
C LEU A 516 12.50 4.63 45.48
N LYS A 517 11.24 4.94 45.21
CA LYS A 517 10.13 4.66 46.11
C LYS A 517 9.51 3.31 45.73
N GLU A 518 9.20 2.48 46.73
CA GLU A 518 8.63 1.14 46.52
C GLU A 518 7.15 1.19 46.12
N ASP A 519 6.41 2.18 46.63
CA ASP A 519 4.99 2.39 46.36
C ASP A 519 4.70 3.83 45.93
N ASN A 520 3.69 4.02 45.07
CA ASN A 520 3.09 5.33 44.80
C ASN A 520 1.55 5.27 44.91
N PRO A 521 0.92 5.96 45.88
CA PRO A 521 1.57 6.79 46.92
C PRO A 521 2.35 5.93 47.92
N SER A 522 3.39 6.50 48.52
CA SER A 522 4.01 5.88 49.70
C SER A 522 3.12 6.08 50.92
N LYS A 523 3.27 5.23 51.95
CA LYS A 523 2.44 5.30 53.16
C LYS A 523 2.45 6.70 53.78
N GLY A 524 1.29 7.35 53.85
CA GLY A 524 1.12 8.70 54.40
C GLY A 524 1.54 9.85 53.48
N GLU A 525 2.01 9.57 52.25
CA GLU A 525 2.35 10.59 51.25
C GLU A 525 1.20 10.76 50.22
N ALA A 526 1.15 11.94 49.59
CA ALA A 526 0.26 12.17 48.45
C ALA A 526 0.74 11.40 47.20
N LEU A 527 -0.18 11.21 46.25
CA LEU A 527 0.13 10.60 44.96
C LEU A 527 1.15 11.45 44.19
N ARG A 528 2.28 10.84 43.80
CA ARG A 528 3.32 11.53 43.05
C ARG A 528 3.02 11.52 41.56
N ASN A 529 3.30 12.65 40.92
CA ASN A 529 3.26 12.83 39.48
C ASN A 529 4.69 12.94 38.95
N GLY A 530 4.95 12.38 37.77
CA GLY A 530 6.20 12.53 37.05
C GLY A 530 6.03 13.51 35.90
N LYS A 531 6.85 14.56 35.86
CA LYS A 531 6.87 15.50 34.73
C LYS A 531 7.48 14.82 33.51
N ILE A 532 6.79 14.93 32.38
CA ILE A 532 7.33 14.57 31.07
C ILE A 532 7.95 15.83 30.49
N SER A 533 9.25 15.76 30.23
CA SER A 533 9.96 16.75 29.43
C SER A 533 11.02 16.05 28.58
N TYR A 534 10.94 16.23 27.27
CA TYR A 534 11.88 15.65 26.32
C TYR A 534 12.07 16.55 25.10
N TYR A 535 13.33 16.88 24.81
CA TYR A 535 13.75 17.55 23.58
C TYR A 535 14.29 16.52 22.59
N ARG A 536 13.81 16.53 21.35
CA ARG A 536 14.12 15.58 20.28
C ARG A 536 15.35 16.02 19.47
N PRO A 537 16.46 15.27 19.53
CA PRO A 537 17.57 15.43 18.59
C PRO A 537 17.20 14.89 17.19
N ASP A 538 17.85 15.39 16.14
CA ASP A 538 17.61 14.98 14.74
C ASP A 538 17.77 13.46 14.51
N SER A 539 18.54 12.79 15.35
CA SER A 539 18.77 11.35 15.28
C SER A 539 17.66 10.50 15.92
N VAL A 540 16.51 11.07 16.27
CA VAL A 540 15.41 10.40 16.97
C VAL A 540 14.13 10.50 16.14
N SER A 541 13.53 9.35 15.82
CA SER A 541 12.24 9.27 15.11
C SER A 541 11.06 9.65 16.00
N PHE A 542 9.89 9.83 15.40
CA PHE A 542 8.62 9.99 16.12
C PHE A 542 8.39 8.87 17.15
N TYR A 543 8.51 7.61 16.73
CA TYR A 543 8.28 6.45 17.60
C TYR A 543 9.24 6.40 18.80
N SER A 544 10.53 6.68 18.57
CA SER A 544 11.51 6.77 19.65
C SER A 544 11.19 7.93 20.59
N MET A 545 10.71 9.06 20.07
CA MET A 545 10.33 10.23 20.88
C MET A 545 9.16 9.91 21.82
N ILE A 546 8.13 9.22 21.35
CA ILE A 546 6.97 8.82 22.19
C ILE A 546 7.45 7.98 23.39
N TRP A 547 8.21 6.90 23.15
CA TRP A 547 8.70 6.08 24.25
C TRP A 547 9.67 6.85 25.17
N LYS A 548 10.61 7.62 24.61
CA LYS A 548 11.59 8.36 25.42
C LYS A 548 10.96 9.44 26.30
N SER A 549 9.93 10.13 25.82
CA SER A 549 9.20 11.12 26.61
C SER A 549 8.38 10.46 27.73
N LEU A 550 7.68 9.36 27.46
CA LEU A 550 7.06 8.58 28.55
C LEU A 550 8.09 8.09 29.56
N PHE A 551 9.27 7.65 29.10
CA PHE A 551 10.34 7.19 29.98
C PHE A 551 10.87 8.28 30.91
N THR A 552 10.89 9.56 30.52
CA THR A 552 11.26 10.65 31.45
C THR A 552 10.24 10.81 32.55
N GLY A 553 8.94 10.80 32.23
CA GLY A 553 7.87 10.81 33.22
C GLY A 553 7.89 9.60 34.15
N ILE A 554 8.16 8.39 33.63
CA ILE A 554 8.29 7.17 34.44
C ILE A 554 9.42 7.34 35.47
N LYS A 555 10.62 7.77 35.02
CA LYS A 555 11.77 8.00 35.91
C LYS A 555 11.42 8.97 37.04
N GLU A 556 10.78 10.08 36.71
CA GLU A 556 10.42 11.08 37.72
C GLU A 556 9.35 10.54 38.69
N ASN A 557 8.34 9.81 38.21
CA ASN A 557 7.29 9.21 39.03
C ASN A 557 7.82 8.19 40.05
N ILE A 558 8.84 7.40 39.68
CA ILE A 558 9.50 6.44 40.57
C ILE A 558 10.55 7.07 41.50
N GLY A 559 10.73 8.39 41.45
CA GLY A 559 11.66 9.12 42.32
C GLY A 559 13.05 9.34 41.73
N MET A 560 13.31 8.94 40.48
CA MET A 560 14.55 9.20 39.75
C MET A 560 14.47 10.56 39.03
N THR A 561 14.55 11.65 39.82
CA THR A 561 14.59 13.02 39.29
C THR A 561 15.89 13.29 38.52
N PRO A 562 15.94 14.30 37.62
CA PRO A 562 17.16 14.67 36.90
C PRO A 562 18.36 14.97 37.82
N GLU A 563 18.11 15.61 38.96
CA GLU A 563 19.13 15.90 39.98
C GLU A 563 19.70 14.62 40.60
N ARG A 564 18.81 13.68 40.96
CA ARG A 564 19.15 12.37 41.48
C ARG A 564 19.90 11.52 40.45
N GLU A 565 19.51 11.61 39.17
CA GLU A 565 20.23 10.96 38.07
C GLU A 565 21.64 11.56 37.88
N LYS A 566 21.79 12.89 37.96
CA LYS A 566 23.09 13.56 37.90
C LYS A 566 23.96 13.14 39.08
N HIS A 567 23.41 13.11 40.30
CA HIS A 567 24.11 12.63 41.48
C HIS A 567 24.57 11.18 41.33
N LEU A 568 23.69 10.28 40.83
CA LEU A 568 24.06 8.91 40.50
C LEU A 568 25.18 8.83 39.47
N LYS A 569 25.13 9.64 38.40
CA LYS A 569 26.20 9.70 37.39
C LYS A 569 27.51 10.17 37.99
N THR A 570 27.50 11.20 38.83
CA THR A 570 28.70 11.71 39.51
C THR A 570 29.25 10.68 40.50
N GLN A 571 28.40 9.99 41.27
CA GLN A 571 28.84 8.88 42.12
C GLN A 571 29.37 7.72 41.29
N PHE A 572 28.76 7.43 40.14
CA PHE A 572 29.22 6.41 39.19
C PHE A 572 30.57 6.77 38.55
N GLU A 573 30.82 8.05 38.26
CA GLU A 573 32.12 8.55 37.79
C GLU A 573 33.19 8.49 38.89
N LYS A 574 32.83 8.80 40.14
CA LYS A 574 33.71 8.61 41.31
C LYS A 574 34.04 7.13 41.56
N LEU A 575 33.06 6.24 41.39
CA LEU A 575 33.25 4.78 41.49
C LEU A 575 34.00 4.20 40.28
N LYS A 576 33.97 4.87 39.12
CA LYS A 576 34.84 4.60 37.95
C LYS A 576 36.29 5.07 38.15
N GLY A 577 36.63 5.67 39.29
CA GLY A 577 38.01 5.98 39.69
C GLY A 577 38.94 4.77 39.72
N ASP A 578 38.39 3.56 39.73
CA ASP A 578 39.10 2.35 39.31
C ASP A 578 38.62 1.93 37.92
N GLY A 579 39.47 2.16 36.91
CA GLY A 579 39.35 1.54 35.59
C GLY A 579 39.26 0.00 35.69
N PRO A 580 39.09 -0.72 34.57
CA PRO A 580 38.92 -2.18 34.60
C PRO A 580 39.99 -2.82 35.49
N GLU A 581 39.57 -3.59 36.50
CA GLU A 581 40.46 -4.31 37.41
C GLU A 581 41.62 -4.92 36.62
N LYS A 582 42.82 -4.33 36.75
CA LYS A 582 44.03 -4.88 36.17
C LYS A 582 44.15 -6.34 36.61
N THR A 583 44.23 -7.24 35.63
CA THR A 583 44.34 -8.68 35.89
C THR A 583 45.54 -8.95 36.80
N LYS A 584 45.48 -10.04 37.58
CA LYS A 584 46.57 -10.46 38.47
C LYS A 584 47.92 -10.50 37.73
N GLU A 585 47.88 -10.85 36.45
CA GLU A 585 49.00 -10.87 35.51
C GLU A 585 49.58 -9.47 35.21
N GLU A 586 48.74 -8.47 34.97
CA GLU A 586 49.20 -7.08 34.75
C GLU A 586 49.85 -6.50 36.01
N ARG A 587 49.35 -6.86 37.21
CA ARG A 587 49.98 -6.48 38.49
C ARG A 587 51.34 -7.18 38.66
N ARG A 588 51.48 -8.42 38.20
CA ARG A 588 52.73 -9.20 38.24
C ARG A 588 53.79 -8.57 37.32
N ILE A 589 53.41 -8.26 36.07
CA ILE A 589 54.27 -7.59 35.07
C ILE A 589 54.71 -6.21 35.56
N GLN A 590 53.82 -5.47 36.23
CA GLN A 590 54.14 -4.13 36.75
C GLN A 590 55.07 -4.18 37.98
N ARG A 591 54.98 -5.25 38.81
CA ARG A 591 55.93 -5.52 39.91
C ARG A 591 57.29 -5.95 39.39
N GLU A 592 57.36 -6.77 38.35
CA GLU A 592 58.63 -7.16 37.71
C GLU A 592 59.32 -5.98 37.02
N LYS A 593 58.57 -5.12 36.33
CA LYS A 593 59.11 -3.86 35.75
C LYS A 593 59.65 -2.92 36.84
N ARG A 594 59.02 -2.87 38.02
CA ARG A 594 59.53 -2.09 39.17
C ARG A 594 60.77 -2.72 39.80
N ARG A 595 60.88 -4.05 39.86
CA ARG A 595 62.09 -4.76 40.32
C ARG A 595 63.28 -4.56 39.38
N LYS A 596 63.09 -4.67 38.06
CA LYS A 596 64.14 -4.38 37.05
C LYS A 596 64.61 -2.92 37.06
N ARG A 597 63.71 -1.97 37.33
CA ARG A 597 64.09 -0.54 37.49
C ARG A 597 64.89 -0.26 38.76
N ARG A 598 64.77 -1.10 39.79
CA ARG A 598 65.57 -1.01 41.03
C ARG A 598 66.92 -1.70 40.89
N SER A 599 67.02 -2.79 40.11
CA SER A 599 68.32 -3.43 39.83
C SER A 599 69.20 -2.60 38.89
N ASN A 600 68.61 -1.83 37.96
CA ASN A 600 69.36 -0.95 37.06
C ASN A 600 69.76 0.41 37.69
N ARG A 601 69.57 0.56 39.00
CA ARG A 601 69.91 1.78 39.76
C ARG A 601 71.00 1.54 40.82
N ASN A 602 71.57 0.34 40.84
CA ASN A 602 72.76 -0.01 41.63
C ASN A 602 73.91 -0.35 40.69
#